data_AF-A0A434CI90-F1
#
_entry.id   AF-A0A434CI90-F1
#
_cell.length_a   1.000
_cell.length_b   1.000
_cell.length_c   1.000
_cell.angle_alpha   90.00
_cell.angle_beta   90.00
_cell.angle_gamma   90.00
#
_symmetry.space_group_name_H-M   'P 1'
#
loop_
_entity.id
_entity.type
_entity.pdbx_description
1 polymer ?
#
loop_
_entity_poly.entity_id
_entity_poly.type
_entity_poly.pdbx_seq_one_letter_code
_entity_poly.pdbx_strand_id
1 'polypeptide(L)'
;MTAMTASILWHRLDVEGHDACLLSQNDGGHSLKGQAIFIQDGKPCCLAYEVNCDAGWHTRAALIEGFLGTRQLHYAIERDSNGQWMLNGEVQQGVD
;
A
#
# COMPACT_ATOMS: atom_id res chain seq x y z
N MET A 1 13.24 17.73 -2.67
CA MET A 1 14.05 16.52 -2.98
C MET A 1 13.46 15.34 -2.21
N THR A 2 13.48 14.12 -2.75
CA THR A 2 13.00 12.93 -2.01
C THR A 2 14.15 12.32 -1.22
N ALA A 3 13.98 12.20 0.10
CA ALA A 3 14.93 11.56 1.01
C ALA A 3 14.40 10.19 1.45
N MET A 4 15.24 9.16 1.38
CA MET A 4 14.96 7.86 1.99
C MET A 4 15.24 7.98 3.49
N THR A 5 14.23 7.67 4.31
CA THR A 5 14.27 7.90 5.76
C THR A 5 14.39 6.62 6.56
N ALA A 6 13.84 5.50 6.06
CA ALA A 6 13.96 4.20 6.68
C ALA A 6 13.82 3.07 5.66
N SER A 7 14.39 1.92 6.00
CA SER A 7 14.09 0.62 5.42
C SER A 7 13.67 -0.33 6.55
N ILE A 8 12.65 -1.14 6.29
CA ILE A 8 12.04 -1.99 7.31
C ILE A 8 11.78 -3.37 6.72
N LEU A 9 12.04 -4.41 7.51
CA LEU A 9 11.69 -5.80 7.21
C LEU A 9 10.90 -6.35 8.40
N TRP A 10 9.68 -6.79 8.13
CA TRP A 10 8.83 -7.50 9.08
C TRP A 10 8.76 -8.98 8.73
N HIS A 11 8.66 -9.79 9.78
CA HIS A 11 8.33 -11.20 9.70
C HIS A 11 6.96 -11.40 10.33
N ARG A 12 6.11 -12.13 9.62
CA ARG A 12 4.78 -12.50 10.09
C ARG A 12 4.89 -13.56 11.19
N LEU A 13 4.08 -13.48 12.24
CA LEU A 13 4.25 -14.30 13.46
C LEU A 13 3.38 -15.56 13.52
N ASP A 14 2.29 -15.60 12.76
CA ASP A 14 1.27 -16.66 12.78
C ASP A 14 1.45 -17.69 11.65
N VAL A 15 1.79 -17.23 10.44
CA VAL A 15 2.04 -18.06 9.25
C VAL A 15 3.21 -17.50 8.45
N GLU A 16 3.71 -18.25 7.46
CA GLU A 16 4.83 -17.83 6.64
C GLU A 16 4.53 -16.51 5.93
N GLY A 17 5.43 -15.55 6.11
CA GLY A 17 5.37 -14.31 5.37
C GLY A 17 6.33 -13.23 5.84
N HIS A 18 6.59 -12.29 4.95
CA HIS A 18 7.42 -11.12 5.16
C HIS A 18 6.81 -9.91 4.48
N ASP A 19 7.13 -8.73 5.01
CA ASP A 19 6.92 -7.45 4.35
C ASP A 19 8.21 -6.65 4.43
N ALA A 20 8.67 -6.13 3.30
CA ALA A 20 9.84 -5.27 3.22
C ALA A 20 9.46 -3.95 2.55
N CYS A 21 9.80 -2.83 3.19
CA CYS A 21 9.43 -1.52 2.68
C CYS A 21 10.51 -0.45 2.85
N LEU A 22 10.37 0.60 2.06
CA LEU A 22 11.13 1.84 2.13
C LEU A 22 10.18 2.98 2.47
N LEU A 23 10.54 3.76 3.48
CA LEU A 23 9.87 5.02 3.81
C LEU A 23 10.68 6.18 3.23
N SER A 24 10.04 7.00 2.43
CA SER A 24 10.62 8.20 1.86
C SER A 24 9.78 9.44 2.18
N GLN A 25 10.43 10.60 2.15
CA GLN A 25 9.80 11.88 2.42
C GLN A 25 10.26 12.93 1.41
N ASN A 26 9.35 13.82 1.00
CA ASN A 26 9.65 15.03 0.26
C ASN A 26 8.79 16.20 0.78
N ASP A 27 8.91 17.37 0.16
CA ASP A 27 8.18 18.58 0.58
C ASP A 27 6.65 18.43 0.49
N GLY A 28 6.16 17.49 -0.32
CA GLY A 28 4.74 17.17 -0.50
C GLY A 28 4.18 16.11 0.46
N GLY A 29 5.03 15.41 1.22
CA GLY A 29 4.60 14.43 2.21
C GLY A 29 5.46 13.16 2.26
N HIS A 30 4.82 12.03 2.56
CA HIS A 30 5.47 10.75 2.83
C HIS A 30 5.05 9.70 1.82
N SER A 31 5.97 8.80 1.45
CA SER A 31 5.66 7.62 0.63
C SER A 31 6.24 6.36 1.25
N LEU A 32 5.40 5.34 1.41
CA LEU A 32 5.76 4.01 1.88
C LEU A 32 5.61 3.03 0.73
N LYS A 33 6.72 2.48 0.24
CA LYS A 33 6.75 1.55 -0.88
C LYS A 33 7.33 0.23 -0.45
N GLY A 34 6.66 -0.88 -0.75
CA GLY A 34 7.12 -2.18 -0.29
C GLY A 34 6.58 -3.36 -1.07
N GLN A 35 6.99 -4.54 -0.61
CA GLN A 35 6.52 -5.81 -1.09
C GLN A 35 6.20 -6.73 0.09
N ALA A 36 5.02 -7.31 0.07
CA ALA A 36 4.57 -8.30 1.02
C ALA A 36 4.40 -9.66 0.32
N ILE A 37 5.03 -10.69 0.86
CA ILE A 37 4.92 -12.08 0.38
C ILE A 37 4.52 -12.94 1.57
N PHE A 38 3.38 -13.61 1.49
CA PHE A 38 2.84 -14.36 2.62
C PHE A 38 1.84 -15.44 2.19
N ILE A 39 1.49 -16.34 3.10
CA ILE A 39 0.40 -17.29 2.92
C ILE A 39 -0.92 -16.68 3.38
N GLN A 40 -1.93 -16.73 2.51
CA GLN A 40 -3.30 -16.29 2.78
C GLN A 40 -4.26 -17.41 2.40
N ASP A 41 -5.03 -17.90 3.37
CA ASP A 41 -6.00 -18.98 3.18
C ASP A 41 -5.41 -20.21 2.44
N GLY A 42 -4.18 -20.58 2.81
CA GLY A 42 -3.41 -21.68 2.21
C GLY A 42 -2.87 -21.42 0.81
N LYS A 43 -2.95 -20.18 0.31
CA LYS A 43 -2.48 -19.79 -1.03
C LYS A 43 -1.32 -18.80 -0.95
N PRO A 44 -0.38 -18.83 -1.91
CA PRO A 44 0.67 -17.83 -1.99
C PRO A 44 0.07 -16.47 -2.35
N CYS A 45 0.48 -15.44 -1.62
CA CYS A 45 0.16 -14.04 -1.88
C CYS A 45 1.47 -13.29 -2.11
N CYS A 46 1.50 -12.44 -3.14
CA CYS A 46 2.62 -11.54 -3.40
C CYS A 46 2.03 -10.21 -3.84
N LEU A 47 2.33 -9.15 -3.09
CA LEU A 47 1.83 -7.81 -3.32
C LEU A 47 3.01 -6.85 -3.39
N ALA A 48 3.08 -6.03 -4.42
CA ALA A 48 3.81 -4.78 -4.41
C ALA A 48 2.83 -3.65 -4.06
N TYR A 49 3.25 -2.72 -3.22
CA TYR A 49 2.42 -1.58 -2.84
C TYR A 49 3.20 -0.29 -2.77
N GLU A 50 2.50 0.82 -2.96
CA GLU A 50 3.00 2.17 -2.71
C GLU A 50 1.86 3.02 -2.14
N VAL A 51 2.05 3.57 -0.95
CA VAL A 51 1.10 4.45 -0.26
C VAL A 51 1.70 5.85 -0.21
N ASN A 52 0.96 6.84 -0.70
CA ASN A 52 1.33 8.23 -0.66
C ASN A 52 0.46 8.99 0.34
N CYS A 53 1.11 9.75 1.21
CA CYS A 53 0.48 10.58 2.23
C CYS A 53 0.91 12.03 2.07
N ASP A 54 0.07 12.95 2.54
CA ASP A 54 0.47 14.36 2.73
C ASP A 54 1.43 14.53 3.92
N ALA A 55 1.90 15.77 4.15
CA ALA A 55 2.79 16.10 5.26
C ALA A 55 2.16 15.86 6.65
N GLY A 56 0.83 15.75 6.75
CA GLY A 56 0.10 15.40 7.97
C GLY A 56 -0.14 13.90 8.13
N TRP A 57 0.50 13.06 7.30
CA TRP A 57 0.31 11.60 7.26
C TRP A 57 -1.08 11.12 6.82
N HIS A 58 -1.90 12.00 6.24
CA HIS A 58 -3.16 11.54 5.66
C HIS A 58 -2.89 10.87 4.32
N THR A 59 -3.35 9.64 4.16
CA THR A 59 -3.26 8.92 2.88
C THR A 59 -4.03 9.68 1.80
N ARG A 60 -3.39 9.81 0.63
CA ARG A 60 -3.91 10.48 -0.56
C ARG A 60 -4.11 9.50 -1.70
N ALA A 61 -3.21 8.53 -1.82
CA ALA A 61 -3.35 7.46 -2.79
C ALA A 61 -2.62 6.21 -2.32
N ALA A 62 -3.04 5.06 -2.84
CA ALA A 62 -2.29 3.83 -2.78
C ALA A 62 -2.42 3.05 -4.09
N LEU A 63 -1.34 2.40 -4.52
CA LEU A 63 -1.37 1.43 -5.60
C LEU A 63 -0.95 0.08 -5.03
N ILE A 64 -1.71 -0.97 -5.34
CA ILE A 64 -1.42 -2.35 -4.95
C ILE A 64 -1.53 -3.22 -6.19
N GLU A 65 -0.49 -4.01 -6.45
CA GLU A 65 -0.42 -4.92 -7.58
C GLU A 65 0.15 -6.26 -7.14
N GLY A 66 -0.28 -7.36 -7.77
CA GLY A 66 0.27 -8.67 -7.50
C GLY A 66 -0.76 -9.78 -7.66
N PHE A 67 -0.71 -10.79 -6.79
CA PHE A 67 -1.61 -11.93 -6.88
C PHE A 67 -1.93 -12.59 -5.54
N LEU A 68 -3.06 -13.31 -5.53
CA LEU A 68 -3.42 -14.29 -4.51
C LEU A 68 -3.78 -15.61 -5.18
N GLY A 69 -2.94 -16.64 -4.99
CA GLY A 69 -3.03 -17.88 -5.74
C GLY A 69 -2.88 -17.61 -7.24
N THR A 70 -3.93 -17.91 -8.02
CA THR A 70 -3.98 -17.63 -9.46
C THR A 70 -4.66 -16.31 -9.81
N ARG A 71 -5.24 -15.61 -8.83
CA ARG A 71 -5.98 -14.36 -9.04
C ARG A 71 -5.02 -13.18 -9.08
N GLN A 72 -4.95 -12.49 -10.22
CA GLN A 72 -4.25 -11.21 -10.34
C GLN A 72 -5.02 -10.11 -9.59
N LEU A 73 -4.27 -9.20 -8.98
CA LEU A 73 -4.77 -8.10 -8.17
C LEU A 73 -4.18 -6.79 -8.70
N HIS A 74 -5.05 -5.80 -8.85
CA HIS A 74 -4.67 -4.43 -9.17
C HIS A 74 -5.70 -3.50 -8.52
N TYR A 75 -5.22 -2.65 -7.63
CA TYR A 75 -6.04 -1.71 -6.87
C TYR A 75 -5.36 -0.34 -6.85
N ALA A 76 -5.98 0.63 -7.52
CA ALA A 76 -5.68 2.04 -7.39
C ALA A 76 -6.69 2.66 -6.42
N ILE A 77 -6.20 3.17 -5.31
CA ILE A 77 -6.99 3.84 -4.28
C ILE A 77 -6.61 5.30 -4.32
N GLU A 78 -7.59 6.18 -4.41
CA GLU A 78 -7.36 7.62 -4.51
C GLU A 78 -8.35 8.37 -3.62
N ARG A 79 -7.87 9.43 -2.95
CA ARG A 79 -8.73 10.37 -2.23
C ARG A 79 -8.85 11.64 -3.05
N ASP A 80 -10.06 11.96 -3.48
CA ASP A 80 -10.32 13.15 -4.29
C ASP A 80 -10.22 14.45 -3.46
N SER A 81 -10.35 15.60 -4.13
CA SER A 81 -10.30 16.91 -3.46
C SER A 81 -11.50 17.19 -2.55
N ASN A 82 -12.60 16.46 -2.70
CA ASN A 82 -13.78 16.55 -1.83
C ASN A 82 -13.66 15.61 -0.62
N GLY A 83 -12.57 14.84 -0.53
CA GLY A 83 -12.30 13.89 0.53
C GLY A 83 -12.91 12.51 0.31
N GLN A 84 -13.56 12.25 -0.83
CA GLN A 84 -14.15 10.97 -1.19
C GLN A 84 -13.07 9.97 -1.61
N TRP A 85 -13.27 8.71 -1.22
CA TRP A 85 -12.39 7.62 -1.62
C TRP A 85 -12.89 6.96 -2.90
N MET A 86 -11.95 6.64 -3.79
CA MET A 86 -12.19 5.92 -5.02
C MET A 86 -11.34 4.65 -5.04
N LEU A 87 -11.90 3.56 -5.55
CA LEU A 87 -11.20 2.31 -5.82
C LEU A 87 -11.35 1.99 -7.30
N ASN A 88 -10.22 1.94 -8.03
CA ASN A 88 -10.18 1.70 -9.46
C ASN A 88 -11.11 2.64 -10.26
N GLY A 89 -11.21 3.90 -9.84
CA GLY A 89 -12.08 4.90 -10.47
C GLY A 89 -13.51 4.96 -9.94
N GLU A 90 -13.92 4.04 -9.05
CA GLU A 90 -15.28 3.98 -8.53
C GLU A 90 -15.38 4.50 -7.10
N VAL A 91 -16.32 5.41 -6.84
CA VAL A 91 -16.54 6.01 -5.52
C VAL A 91 -16.93 4.93 -4.50
N GLN A 92 -16.25 4.92 -3.37
CA GLN A 92 -16.50 4.02 -2.25
C GLN A 92 -17.31 4.73 -1.16
N GLN A 93 -18.42 4.11 -0.75
CA GLN A 93 -19.30 4.63 0.30
C GLN A 93 -18.98 3.95 1.64
N GLY A 94 -19.13 4.68 2.75
CA GLY A 94 -18.96 4.14 4.10
C GLY A 94 -17.50 3.91 4.53
N VAL A 95 -16.56 4.67 3.96
CA VAL A 95 -15.11 4.57 4.22
C VAL A 95 -14.49 5.90 4.68
N ASP A 96 -15.23 6.66 5.51
CA ASP A 96 -14.81 7.97 6.05
C ASP A 96 -13.77 7.87 7.19
#